data_AF-A0A949PDQ1-F1
#
_entry.id   AF-A0A949PDQ1-F1
#
_cell.length_a   1.000
_cell.length_b   1.000
_cell.length_c   1.000
_cell.angle_alpha   90.00
_cell.angle_beta   90.00
_cell.angle_gamma   90.00
#
_symmetry.space_group_name_H-M   'P 1'
#
loop_
_entity.id
_entity.type
_entity.pdbx_description
1 polymer ?
#
loop_
_entity_poly.entity_id
_entity_poly.type
_entity_poly.pdbx_seq_one_letter_code
_entity_poly.pdbx_strand_id
1 'polypeptide(L)'
;TGILYSAILFYPNMGLYLFFIPIAIPAWIFGILYLLFSIYGMKKSLGNIGHDAHFGGAIAGYVMTILFAPGLLQTQLWIVILLAVPIVLLFVLMKLKKI
;
A
#
# COMPACT_ATOMS: atom_id res chain seq x y z
N THR A 1 2.65 7.84 2.68
CA THR A 1 2.35 6.55 2.02
C THR A 1 2.46 6.60 0.51
N GLY A 2 2.08 7.68 -0.18
CA GLY A 2 2.17 7.76 -1.64
C GLY A 2 3.58 7.60 -2.23
N ILE A 3 4.57 8.34 -1.71
CA ILE A 3 5.98 8.18 -2.12
C ILE A 3 6.46 6.76 -1.87
N LEU A 4 6.11 6.18 -0.71
CA LEU A 4 6.46 4.79 -0.38
C LEU A 4 5.88 3.80 -1.40
N TYR A 5 4.59 3.91 -1.75
CA TYR A 5 3.97 3.04 -2.75
C TYR A 5 4.57 3.20 -4.14
N SER A 6 4.91 4.44 -4.51
CA SER A 6 5.63 4.73 -5.75
C SER A 6 7.00 4.04 -5.77
N ALA A 7 7.74 4.14 -4.67
CA ALA A 7 9.04 3.50 -4.53
C ALA A 7 8.96 1.97 -4.56
N ILE A 8 7.95 1.36 -3.93
CA ILE A 8 7.73 -0.10 -3.98
C ILE A 8 7.46 -0.55 -5.42
N LEU A 9 6.69 0.21 -6.21
CA LEU A 9 6.41 -0.13 -7.60
C LEU A 9 7.68 -0.17 -8.46
N PHE A 10 8.63 0.75 -8.24
CA PHE A 10 9.91 0.75 -8.96
C PHE A 10 10.92 -0.27 -8.40
N TYR A 11 10.99 -0.40 -7.07
CA TYR A 11 11.99 -1.19 -6.37
C TYR A 11 11.35 -2.14 -5.36
N PRO A 12 10.60 -3.16 -5.81
CA PRO A 12 9.79 -3.98 -4.92
C PRO A 12 10.61 -4.77 -3.89
N ASN A 13 11.82 -5.18 -4.27
CA ASN A 13 12.72 -5.96 -3.43
C ASN A 13 13.64 -5.09 -2.56
N MET A 14 13.47 -3.75 -2.55
CA MET A 14 14.23 -2.91 -1.63
C MET A 14 13.90 -3.29 -0.19
N GLY A 15 14.89 -3.24 0.70
CA GLY A 15 14.71 -3.51 2.11
C GLY A 15 14.19 -2.28 2.85
N LEU A 16 13.09 -2.43 3.57
CA LEU A 16 12.60 -1.45 4.53
C LEU A 16 12.95 -1.92 5.95
N TYR A 17 13.54 -1.02 6.71
CA TYR A 17 13.93 -1.26 8.09
C TYR A 17 13.01 -0.51 9.04
N LEU A 18 12.60 -1.20 10.10
CA LEU A 18 12.04 -0.56 11.26
C LEU A 18 13.19 -0.31 12.24
N PHE A 19 13.29 0.90 12.79
CA PHE A 19 14.45 1.32 13.61
C PHE A 19 14.86 0.32 14.70
N PHE A 20 13.89 -0.37 15.30
CA PHE A 20 14.13 -1.33 16.39
C PHE A 20 14.14 -2.80 15.95
N ILE A 21 13.96 -3.07 14.65
CA ILE A 21 13.99 -4.43 14.10
C ILE A 21 15.08 -4.45 13.02
N PRO A 22 16.26 -5.05 13.30
CA PRO A 22 17.39 -5.05 12.38
C PRO A 22 17.24 -6.12 11.28
N ILE A 23 16.05 -6.23 10.70
CA ILE A 23 15.71 -7.18 9.64
C ILE A 23 15.12 -6.40 8.49
N ALA A 24 15.72 -6.52 7.31
CA ALA A 24 15.20 -5.94 6.09
C ALA A 24 13.86 -6.60 5.72
N ILE A 25 12.79 -5.82 5.70
CA ILE A 25 11.49 -6.28 5.22
C ILE A 25 11.40 -5.93 3.73
N PRO A 26 11.20 -6.90 2.82
CA PRO A 26 10.93 -6.59 1.42
C PRO A 26 9.81 -5.57 1.29
N ALA A 27 10.02 -4.52 0.51
CA ALA A 27 9.15 -3.35 0.53
C ALA A 27 7.71 -3.68 0.10
N TRP A 28 7.53 -4.63 -0.81
CA TRP A 28 6.19 -5.11 -1.19
C TRP A 28 5.46 -5.80 -0.03
N ILE A 29 6.16 -6.55 0.83
CA ILE A 29 5.58 -7.16 2.04
C ILE A 29 5.11 -6.07 2.99
N PHE A 30 5.99 -5.09 3.24
CA PHE A 30 5.66 -3.97 4.12
C PHE A 30 4.45 -3.19 3.62
N GLY A 31 4.40 -2.86 2.31
CA GLY A 31 3.27 -2.15 1.71
C GLY A 31 1.93 -2.85 1.95
N ILE A 32 1.86 -4.16 1.66
CA ILE A 32 0.66 -4.97 1.88
C ILE A 32 0.26 -4.99 3.35
N LEU A 33 1.18 -5.36 4.23
CA LEU A 33 0.89 -5.46 5.66
C LEU A 33 0.45 -4.12 6.24
N TYR A 34 1.10 -3.03 5.83
CA TYR A 34 0.78 -1.68 6.28
C TYR A 34 -0.66 -1.27 5.89
N LEU A 35 -1.09 -1.49 4.65
CA LEU A 35 -2.47 -1.17 4.26
C LEU A 35 -3.49 -2.12 4.87
N LEU A 36 -3.22 -3.43 4.95
CA LEU A 36 -4.14 -4.37 5.61
C LEU A 36 -4.33 -4.01 7.10
N PHE A 37 -3.25 -3.65 7.78
CA PHE A 37 -3.32 -3.17 9.16
C PHE A 37 -4.12 -1.86 9.25
N SER A 38 -3.95 -0.94 8.30
CA SER A 38 -4.74 0.30 8.25
C SER A 38 -6.25 0.02 8.05
N ILE A 39 -6.63 -0.95 7.21
CA ILE A 39 -8.03 -1.41 7.05
C ILE A 39 -8.58 -1.95 8.36
N TYR A 40 -7.80 -2.80 9.03
CA TYR A 40 -8.18 -3.33 10.33
C TYR A 40 -8.36 -2.21 11.37
N GLY A 41 -7.45 -1.23 11.37
CA GLY A 41 -7.50 -0.04 12.23
C GLY A 41 -8.77 0.78 12.02
N MET A 42 -9.14 1.07 10.76
CA MET A 42 -10.41 1.75 10.43
C MET A 42 -11.61 0.95 10.90
N LYS A 43 -11.67 -0.35 10.60
CA LYS A 43 -12.81 -1.22 10.96
C LYS A 43 -13.04 -1.32 12.47
N LYS A 44 -11.96 -1.25 13.25
CA LYS A 44 -12.01 -1.37 14.71
C LYS A 44 -11.91 -0.03 15.44
N SER A 45 -11.89 1.09 14.70
CA SER A 45 -11.67 2.43 15.23
C SER A 45 -10.45 2.50 16.17
N LEU A 46 -9.36 1.84 15.78
CA LEU A 46 -8.14 1.76 16.59
C LEU A 46 -7.28 3.01 16.38
N GLY A 47 -7.03 3.70 17.49
CA GLY A 47 -6.20 4.89 17.54
C GLY A 47 -6.90 6.14 16.99
N ASN A 48 -6.19 7.27 17.05
CA ASN A 48 -6.63 8.56 16.52
C ASN A 48 -5.69 9.02 15.40
N ILE A 49 -5.45 8.15 14.43
CA ILE A 49 -4.52 8.38 13.30
C ILE A 49 -5.34 8.35 12.01
N GLY A 50 -5.04 9.26 11.08
CA GLY A 50 -5.74 9.38 9.79
C GLY A 50 -5.45 8.22 8.84
N HIS A 51 -6.02 7.05 9.10
CA HIS A 51 -5.95 5.86 8.22
C HIS A 51 -6.48 6.16 6.82
N ASP A 52 -7.52 6.98 6.71
CA ASP A 52 -8.08 7.44 5.43
C ASP A 52 -7.06 8.23 4.61
N ALA A 53 -6.26 9.10 5.26
CA ALA A 53 -5.21 9.87 4.61
C ALA A 53 -4.06 8.97 4.14
N HIS A 54 -3.72 7.94 4.92
CA HIS A 54 -2.75 6.93 4.51
C HIS A 54 -3.19 6.17 3.26
N PHE A 55 -4.47 5.80 3.19
CA PHE A 55 -5.06 5.17 2.02
C PHE A 55 -5.11 6.10 0.81
N GLY A 56 -5.62 7.32 0.97
CA GLY A 56 -5.64 8.31 -0.11
C GLY A 56 -4.25 8.56 -0.68
N GLY A 57 -3.24 8.67 0.19
CA GLY A 57 -1.85 8.79 -0.23
C GLY A 57 -1.34 7.56 -1.00
N ALA A 58 -1.64 6.34 -0.54
CA ALA A 58 -1.21 5.10 -1.21
C ALA A 58 -1.86 4.96 -2.60
N ILE A 59 -3.16 5.26 -2.71
CA ILE A 59 -3.91 5.23 -3.98
C ILE A 59 -3.32 6.26 -4.95
N ALA A 60 -3.13 7.51 -4.51
CA ALA A 60 -2.57 8.57 -5.34
C ALA A 60 -1.16 8.20 -5.83
N GLY A 61 -0.27 7.73 -4.93
CA GLY A 61 1.08 7.31 -5.31
C GLY A 61 1.07 6.15 -6.30
N TYR A 62 0.24 5.12 -6.06
CA TYR A 62 0.08 3.98 -6.95
C TYR A 62 -0.40 4.42 -8.35
N VAL A 63 -1.49 5.18 -8.42
CA VAL A 63 -2.10 5.61 -9.69
C VAL A 63 -1.14 6.51 -10.46
N MET A 64 -0.58 7.53 -9.82
CA MET A 64 0.35 8.46 -10.49
C MET A 64 1.59 7.74 -11.00
N THR A 65 2.13 6.77 -10.25
CA THR A 65 3.29 6.00 -10.69
C THR A 65 2.99 5.18 -11.94
N ILE A 66 1.84 4.49 -12.01
CA ILE A 66 1.46 3.74 -13.20
C ILE A 66 1.20 4.67 -14.40
N LEU A 67 0.59 5.83 -14.16
CA LEU A 67 0.34 6.83 -15.21
C LEU A 67 1.65 7.38 -15.81
N PHE A 68 2.65 7.70 -14.98
CA PHE A 68 3.92 8.24 -15.45
C PHE A 68 4.93 7.18 -15.89
N ALA A 69 4.81 5.95 -15.41
CA ALA A 69 5.69 4.83 -15.74
C ALA A 69 4.89 3.57 -16.11
N PRO A 70 4.11 3.59 -17.21
CA PRO A 70 3.25 2.47 -17.60
C PRO A 70 4.04 1.20 -17.94
N GLY A 71 5.33 1.30 -18.26
CA GLY A 71 6.22 0.14 -18.45
C GLY A 71 6.28 -0.80 -17.24
N LEU A 72 5.96 -0.32 -16.04
CA LEU A 72 5.83 -1.15 -14.84
C LEU A 72 4.73 -2.21 -14.96
N LEU A 73 3.72 -2.01 -15.81
CA LEU A 73 2.71 -3.03 -16.12
C LEU A 73 3.30 -4.23 -16.85
N GLN A 74 4.45 -4.08 -17.50
CA GLN A 74 5.15 -5.16 -18.19
C GLN A 74 6.26 -5.73 -17.30
N THR A 75 7.04 -4.86 -16.64
CA THR A 75 8.22 -5.29 -15.87
C THR A 75 7.90 -5.74 -14.44
N GLN A 76 6.82 -5.23 -13.85
CA GLN A 76 6.46 -5.44 -12.44
C GLN A 76 4.99 -5.84 -12.25
N LEU A 77 4.36 -6.45 -13.26
CA LEU A 77 2.92 -6.76 -13.26
C LEU A 77 2.43 -7.42 -11.96
N TRP A 78 3.20 -8.37 -11.43
CA TRP A 78 2.83 -9.08 -10.21
C TRP A 78 2.79 -8.15 -8.98
N ILE A 79 3.69 -7.16 -8.88
CA ILE A 79 3.68 -6.14 -7.82
C ILE A 79 2.50 -5.20 -7.99
N VAL A 80 2.23 -4.78 -9.22
CA VAL A 80 1.09 -3.92 -9.55
C VAL A 80 -0.20 -4.57 -9.06
N ILE A 81 -0.44 -5.82 -9.47
CA ILE A 81 -1.62 -6.58 -9.05
C ILE A 81 -1.65 -6.76 -7.53
N LEU A 82 -0.52 -7.15 -6.93
CA LEU A 82 -0.44 -7.40 -5.50
C LEU A 82 -0.79 -6.16 -4.68
N LEU A 83 -0.20 -4.99 -5.00
CA LEU A 83 -0.45 -3.74 -4.30
C LEU A 83 -1.86 -3.18 -4.54
N ALA A 84 -2.53 -3.56 -5.64
CA ALA A 84 -3.92 -3.21 -5.88
C ALA A 84 -4.88 -3.96 -4.93
N VAL A 85 -4.53 -5.17 -4.45
CA VAL A 85 -5.41 -6.00 -3.61
C VAL A 85 -5.93 -5.26 -2.36
N PRO A 86 -5.10 -4.69 -1.47
CA PRO A 86 -5.61 -3.99 -0.29
C PRO A 86 -6.40 -2.72 -0.64
N ILE A 87 -6.07 -2.04 -1.75
CA ILE A 87 -6.80 -0.86 -2.23
C ILE A 87 -8.22 -1.26 -2.66
N VAL A 88 -8.34 -2.30 -3.49
CA VAL A 88 -9.63 -2.84 -3.93
C VAL A 88 -10.42 -3.40 -2.74
N LEU A 89 -9.76 -4.10 -1.83
CA LEU A 89 -10.38 -4.63 -0.62
C LEU A 89 -11.03 -3.52 0.22
N LEU A 90 -10.32 -2.41 0.47
CA LEU A 90 -10.90 -1.28 1.18
C LEU A 90 -12.15 -0.76 0.47
N PHE A 91 -12.06 -0.53 -0.85
CA PHE A 91 -13.18 -0.03 -1.63
C PHE A 91 -14.41 -0.94 -1.56
N VAL A 92 -14.20 -2.26 -1.63
CA VAL A 92 -15.26 -3.26 -1.45
C VAL A 92 -15.86 -3.17 -0.04
N LEU A 93 -15.04 -3.09 1.01
CA LEU A 93 -15.53 -3.01 2.38
C LEU A 93 -16.36 -1.75 2.65
N MET A 94 -15.94 -0.60 2.10
CA MET A 94 -16.71 0.65 2.16
C MET A 94 -18.05 0.52 1.44
N LYS A 95 -18.08 -0.06 0.23
CA LYS A 95 -19.35 -0.31 -0.50
C LYS A 95 -20.29 -1.23 0.26
N LEU A 96 -19.75 -2.20 0.99
CA LEU A 96 -20.52 -3.12 1.82
C LEU A 96 -20.89 -2.54 3.20
N LYS A 97 -20.53 -1.28 3.50
CA LYS A 97 -20.73 -0.64 4.81
C LYS A 97 -20.16 -1.48 5.97
N LYS A 98 -19.07 -2.21 5.71
CA LYS A 98 -18.33 -3.02 6.70
C LYS A 98 -17.21 -2.22 7.39
N ILE A 99 -16.93 -1.04 6.84
CA ILE A 99 -16.11 0.07 7.33
C ILE A 99 -16.91 1.32 7.00
#